data_AF-A0A673MKL8-F1
#
_entry.id   AF-A0A673MKL8-F1
#
_cell.length_a   1.000
_cell.length_b   1.000
_cell.length_c   1.000
_cell.angle_alpha   90.00
_cell.angle_beta   90.00
_cell.angle_gamma   90.00
#
_symmetry.space_group_name_H-M   'P 1'
#
loop_
_entity.id
_entity.type
_entity.pdbx_description
1 polymer ?
#
loop_
_entity_poly.entity_id
_entity_poly.type
_entity_poly.pdbx_seq_one_letter_code
_entity_poly.pdbx_strand_id
1 'polypeptide(L)' 'MPNFCAALNCSRNSTHSVLAFFRFPRDPERCKKWVENCSRSDLKDKTPDHLNKYHRLCARHFEPNLITKTVSCY' A
#
# COMPACT_ATOMS: atom_id res chain seq x y z
N MET A 1 -12.56 11.01 -2.76
CA MET A 1 -11.33 10.32 -3.19
C MET A 1 -11.61 8.82 -3.33
N PRO A 2 -11.14 8.15 -4.39
CA PRO A 2 -11.37 6.71 -4.55
C PRO A 2 -10.57 5.98 -3.46
N ASN A 3 -11.28 5.33 -2.54
CA ASN A 3 -10.70 4.61 -1.41
C ASN A 3 -10.15 3.24 -1.81
N PHE A 4 -9.75 3.05 -3.08
CA PHE A 4 -9.42 1.74 -3.61
C PHE A 4 -7.95 1.38 -3.41
N CYS A 5 -7.70 0.08 -3.31
CA CYS A 5 -6.35 -0.45 -3.27
C CYS A 5 -5.62 -0.15 -4.57
N ALA A 6 -4.36 0.27 -4.46
CA ALA A 6 -3.51 0.55 -5.60
C ALA A 6 -3.02 -0.71 -6.32
N ALA A 7 -3.07 -1.90 -5.70
CA ALA A 7 -2.61 -3.14 -6.30
C ALA A 7 -3.43 -3.52 -7.54
N LEU A 8 -2.77 -4.07 -8.55
CA LEU A 8 -3.42 -4.66 -9.72
C LEU A 8 -4.42 -5.74 -9.26
N ASN A 9 -5.62 -5.74 -9.87
CA ASN A 9 -6.72 -6.66 -9.55
C ASN A 9 -7.25 -6.57 -8.10
N CYS A 10 -7.08 -5.43 -7.42
CA CYS A 10 -7.64 -5.22 -6.10
C CYS A 10 -8.69 -4.10 -6.10
N SER A 11 -9.95 -4.47 -6.23
CA SER A 11 -11.12 -3.57 -6.20
C SER A 11 -11.64 -3.29 -4.79
N ARG A 12 -10.89 -3.65 -3.74
CA ARG A 12 -11.30 -3.38 -2.35
C ARG A 12 -11.22 -1.89 -2.05
N ASN A 13 -12.31 -1.35 -1.55
CA ASN A 13 -12.35 0.00 -0.99
C ASN A 13 -12.09 -0.02 0.52
N SER A 14 -11.54 1.06 1.06
CA SER A 14 -11.31 1.22 2.50
C SER A 14 -12.58 1.47 3.31
N THR A 15 -13.73 1.60 2.65
CA THR A 15 -15.02 1.93 3.30
C THR A 15 -15.71 0.68 3.86
N HIS A 16 -15.54 -0.48 3.22
CA HIS A 16 -16.18 -1.75 3.62
C HIS A 16 -15.19 -2.86 3.96
N SER A 17 -13.90 -2.54 4.00
CA SER A 17 -12.85 -3.52 4.26
C SER A 17 -12.48 -3.55 5.73
N VAL A 18 -12.50 -4.74 6.32
CA VAL A 18 -11.93 -5.04 7.65
C VAL A 18 -10.39 -4.96 7.68
N LEU A 19 -9.77 -4.78 6.50
CA LEU A 19 -8.31 -4.76 6.33
C LEU A 19 -7.75 -3.36 6.60
N ALA A 20 -6.56 -3.31 7.19
CA ALA A 20 -5.81 -2.06 7.30
C ALA A 20 -5.34 -1.58 5.92
N PHE A 21 -5.27 -0.26 5.73
CA PHE A 21 -4.76 0.37 4.50
C PHE A 21 -3.49 1.14 4.83
N PHE A 22 -2.41 0.81 4.13
CA PHE A 22 -1.12 1.44 4.27
C PHE A 22 -0.88 2.41 3.12
N ARG A 23 -0.28 3.56 3.43
CA ARG A 23 0.15 4.54 2.41
C ARG A 23 1.52 4.16 1.88
N PHE A 24 1.81 4.55 0.64
CA PHE A 24 3.14 4.36 0.07
C PHE A 24 4.19 5.09 0.93
N PRO A 25 5.35 4.49 1.19
CA PRO A 25 6.42 5.17 1.92
C PRO A 25 6.93 6.37 1.11
N ARG A 26 7.37 7.43 1.80
CA ARG A 26 8.03 8.57 1.16
C ARG A 26 9.45 8.25 0.71
N ASP A 27 10.03 7.20 1.30
CA ASP A 27 11.34 6.69 0.93
C ASP A 27 11.31 6.16 -0.52
N PRO A 28 12.13 6.71 -1.44
CA PRO A 28 12.06 6.38 -2.86
C PRO A 28 12.43 4.93 -3.16
N GLU A 29 13.39 4.34 -2.44
CA GLU A 29 13.78 2.94 -2.64
C GLU A 29 12.66 1.99 -2.22
N ARG A 30 12.08 2.24 -1.04
CA ARG A 30 10.97 1.43 -0.53
C ARG A 30 9.70 1.63 -1.36
N CYS A 31 9.46 2.86 -1.82
CA CYS A 31 8.33 3.19 -2.68
C CYS A 31 8.44 2.48 -4.03
N LYS A 32 9.64 2.49 -4.63
CA LYS A 32 9.92 1.76 -5.88
C LYS A 32 9.60 0.27 -5.74
N LYS A 33 10.05 -0.38 -4.67
CA LYS A 33 9.71 -1.80 -4.38
C LYS A 33 8.20 -2.01 -4.27
N TRP A 34 7.48 -1.11 -3.60
CA TRP A 34 6.02 -1.21 -3.50
C TRP A 34 5.35 -1.08 -4.87
N VAL A 35 5.79 -0.12 -5.68
CA VAL A 35 5.25 0.12 -7.03
C VAL A 35 5.53 -1.07 -7.96
N GLU A 36 6.74 -1.62 -7.92
CA GLU A 36 7.12 -2.82 -8.65
C GLU A 36 6.21 -4.00 -8.27
N ASN A 37 6.00 -4.23 -6.97
CA ASN A 37 5.10 -5.28 -6.47
C ASN A 37 3.62 -5.04 -6.84
N CYS A 38 3.18 -3.79 -6.98
CA CYS A 38 1.82 -3.49 -7.45
C CYS A 38 1.57 -3.91 -8.89
N SER A 39 2.63 -4.18 -9.68
CA SER A 39 2.56 -4.50 -11.12
C SER A 39 1.74 -3.49 -11.93
N ARG A 40 1.76 -2.22 -11.52
CA ARG A 40 1.03 -1.12 -12.18
C ARG A 40 1.99 -0.09 -12.73
N SER A 41 2.06 -0.03 -14.05
CA SER A 41 2.91 0.91 -14.78
C SER A 41 2.55 2.36 -14.47
N ASP A 42 1.26 2.67 -14.30
CA ASP A 42 0.78 4.02 -14.02
C ASP A 42 1.19 4.56 -12.63
N LEU A 43 1.71 3.70 -11.75
CA LEU A 43 2.28 4.10 -10.46
C LEU A 43 3.79 4.39 -10.58
N LYS A 44 4.49 3.83 -11.58
CA LYS A 44 5.94 4.05 -11.80
C LYS A 44 6.26 5.48 -12.22
N ASP A 45 5.33 6.11 -12.95
CA ASP A 45 5.51 7.48 -13.44
C ASP A 45 5.19 8.55 -12.37
N LYS A 46 4.76 8.13 -11.17
CA LYS A 46 4.33 9.03 -10.08
C LYS A 46 5.42 9.18 -9.03
N THR A 47 5.48 10.36 -8.42
CA THR A 47 6.39 10.63 -7.31
C THR A 47 5.93 9.92 -6.02
N PRO A 48 6.87 9.57 -5.10
CA PRO A 48 6.52 8.97 -3.82
C PRO A 48 5.53 9.80 -2.99
N ASP A 49 5.63 11.14 -3.02
CA ASP A 49 4.68 12.02 -2.34
C ASP A 49 3.28 11.95 -2.96
N HIS A 50 3.17 11.88 -4.29
CA HIS A 50 1.89 11.72 -4.97
C HIS A 50 1.27 10.35 -4.62
N LEU A 51 2.09 9.29 -4.63
CA LEU A 51 1.67 7.94 -4.23
C LEU A 51 1.23 7.89 -2.76
N ASN A 52 1.97 8.50 -1.84
CA ASN A 52 1.61 8.55 -0.42
C ASN A 52 0.27 9.28 -0.18
N LYS A 53 0.03 10.37 -0.92
CA LYS A 53 -1.15 11.22 -0.73
C LYS A 53 -2.41 10.62 -1.34
N TYR A 54 -2.31 10.03 -2.52
CA TYR A 54 -3.48 9.60 -3.31
C TYR A 54 -3.66 8.08 -3.41
N HIS A 55 -2.64 7.27 -3.10
CA HIS A 55 -2.66 5.82 -3.28
C HIS A 55 -2.44 5.07 -1.97
N ARG A 56 -3.12 3.94 -1.81
CA ARG A 56 -3.05 3.10 -0.60
C ARG A 56 -3.08 1.62 -0.97
N LEU A 57 -2.45 0.78 -0.17
CA LEU A 57 -2.46 -0.68 -0.32
C LEU A 57 -3.11 -1.33 0.89
N CYS A 58 -4.01 -2.30 0.66
CA CYS A 58 -4.60 -3.05 1.76
C CYS A 58 -3.61 -4.07 2.34
N ALA A 59 -3.81 -4.41 3.62
CA ALA A 59 -2.97 -5.30 4.41
C ALA A 59 -2.71 -6.67 3.75
N ARG A 60 -3.61 -7.16 2.89
CA ARG A 60 -3.45 -8.42 2.15
C ARG A 60 -2.26 -8.43 1.18
N HIS A 61 -1.78 -7.27 0.75
CA HIS A 61 -0.61 -7.16 -0.13
C HIS A 61 0.70 -7.05 0.65
N PHE A 62 0.62 -7.16 1.97
CA PHE A 62 1.77 -7.23 2.84
C PHE A 62 1.79 -8.61 3.47
N GLU A 63 2.99 -9.18 3.59
CA GLU A 63 3.19 -10.35 4.43
C GLU A 63 2.76 -10.00 5.86
N PRO A 64 2.01 -10.88 6.56
CA PRO A 64 1.66 -10.67 7.96
C PRO A 64 2.89 -10.36 8.81
N ASN A 65 4.01 -11.01 8.49
CA ASN A 65 5.31 -10.80 9.13
C ASN A 65 5.84 -9.38 8.97
N LEU A 66 5.52 -8.68 7.88
CA LEU A 66 5.91 -7.28 7.64
C LEU A 66 4.95 -6.28 8.32
N ILE A 67 3.78 -6.73 8.76
CA ILE A 67 2.75 -5.94 9.44
C ILE A 67 2.83 -6.09 10.97
N THR A 68 3.72 -6.95 11.47
CA THR A 68 3.91 -7.17 12.90
C THR A 68 4.31 -5.88 13.60
N LYS A 69 3.32 -5.20 14.19
CA LYS A 69 3.56 -4.50 15.44
C LYS A 69 3.99 -5.58 16.42
N THR A 70 5.22 -5.46 16.90
CA THR A 70 5.70 -6.10 18.12
C THR A 70 4.69 -5.87 19.23
N VAL A 71 3.76 -6.80 19.41
CA VAL A 71 3.21 -7.11 20.72
C VAL A 71 4.16 -8.11 21.35
N SER A 72 5.33 -7.61 21.74
CA SER A 72 6.04 -8.18 22.87
C SER A 72 5.29 -7.70 24.10
N CYS A 73 4.23 -8.41 24.47
CA CYS A 73 3.74 -8.36 25.84
C CYS A 73 4.20 -9.67 26.49
N TYR A 74 5.15 -9.50 27.41
CA TYR A 74 5.57 -10.50 28.39
C TYR A 74 4.40 -10.96 29.25
#